data_AF-A0A936RY25-F1
#
_entry.id   AF-A0A936RY25-F1
#
_cell.length_a   1.000
_cell.length_b   1.000
_cell.length_c   1.000
_cell.angle_alpha   90.00
_cell.angle_beta   90.00
_cell.angle_gamma   90.00
#
_symmetry.space_group_name_H-M   'P 1'
#
loop_
_entity.id
_entity.type
_entity.pdbx_description
1 polymer ?
#
loop_
_entity_poly.entity_id
_entity_poly.type
_entity_poly.pdbx_seq_one_letter_code
_entity_poly.pdbx_strand_id
1 'polypeptide(L)'
;MRRQGLVKTIFIHSQFQSHLPEQQRIVAILDEAFAGIATARAAAEQNRQNARALFESHLQSVFSQRGEGWLETTVGDQLTLQRGFDITKDQQNDGEVPVVSSGGVKSFHDTAMAKAPGVVIGRKGTLGKSFYLESDFWPHDTTLWVKDFKGNERRFVYYLLSGLNLKKLDTGTANPALNRNLGIRFKFSGLRCISSRS
;
A
#
# COMPACT_ATOMS: atom_id res chain seq x y z
N MET A 1 -36.58 -47.93 38.00
CA MET A 1 -35.83 -46.66 37.79
C MET A 1 -35.41 -46.45 36.31
N ARG A 2 -36.25 -46.74 35.30
CA ARG A 2 -35.90 -46.59 33.86
C ARG A 2 -36.84 -45.69 33.03
N ARG A 3 -37.90 -45.09 33.64
CA ARG A 3 -38.86 -44.24 32.90
C ARG A 3 -38.50 -42.76 32.84
N GLN A 4 -37.65 -42.23 33.72
CA GLN A 4 -37.32 -40.80 33.76
C GLN A 4 -36.30 -40.35 32.69
N GLY A 5 -35.40 -41.24 32.24
CA GLY A 5 -34.41 -40.92 31.20
C GLY A 5 -35.02 -40.79 29.80
N LEU A 6 -36.02 -41.62 29.48
CA LEU A 6 -36.66 -41.61 28.15
C LEU A 6 -37.49 -40.33 27.93
N VAL A 7 -38.20 -39.87 28.97
CA VAL A 7 -39.02 -38.64 28.91
C VAL A 7 -38.14 -37.39 28.72
N LYS A 8 -36.96 -37.35 29.35
CA LYS A 8 -36.03 -36.21 29.23
C LYS A 8 -35.42 -36.12 27.82
N THR A 9 -35.08 -37.26 27.21
CA THR A 9 -34.58 -37.32 25.83
C THR A 9 -35.67 -36.94 24.81
N ILE A 10 -36.90 -37.39 25.02
CA ILE A 10 -38.04 -37.03 24.15
C ILE A 10 -38.38 -35.54 24.28
N PHE A 11 -38.28 -34.95 25.48
CA PHE A 11 -38.51 -33.51 25.68
C PHE A 11 -37.45 -32.64 24.99
N ILE A 12 -36.16 -33.00 25.08
CA ILE A 12 -35.08 -32.27 24.41
C ILE A 12 -35.22 -32.38 22.89
N HIS A 13 -35.54 -33.57 22.37
CA HIS A 13 -35.72 -33.78 20.93
C HIS A 13 -36.97 -33.05 20.39
N SER A 14 -38.07 -33.05 21.15
CA SER A 14 -39.31 -32.34 20.81
C SER A 14 -39.15 -30.81 20.83
N GLN A 15 -38.47 -30.26 21.85
CA GLN A 15 -38.15 -28.83 21.93
C GLN A 15 -37.24 -28.40 20.77
N PHE A 16 -36.25 -29.23 20.39
CA PHE A 16 -35.36 -28.94 19.26
C PHE A 16 -36.09 -28.98 17.92
N GLN A 17 -37.04 -29.91 17.75
CA GLN A 17 -37.85 -30.01 16.54
C GLN A 17 -38.89 -28.88 16.41
N SER A 18 -39.45 -28.37 17.52
CA SER A 18 -40.38 -27.24 17.48
C SER A 18 -39.74 -25.91 17.05
N HIS A 19 -38.41 -25.84 17.06
CA HIS A 19 -37.64 -24.68 16.61
C HIS A 19 -37.08 -24.80 15.19
N LEU A 20 -37.29 -25.93 14.48
CA LEU A 20 -36.77 -26.12 13.12
C LEU A 20 -37.24 -25.06 12.12
N PRO A 21 -38.52 -24.65 12.09
CA PRO A 21 -38.97 -23.60 11.15
C PRO A 21 -38.32 -22.25 11.44
N GLU A 22 -38.16 -21.90 12.71
CA GLU A 22 -37.53 -20.63 13.11
C GLU A 22 -36.02 -20.66 12.84
N GLN A 23 -35.34 -21.77 13.12
CA GLN A 23 -33.92 -21.96 12.77
C GLN A 23 -33.71 -21.89 11.25
N GLN A 24 -34.59 -22.52 10.45
CA GLN A 24 -34.53 -22.45 8.99
C GLN A 24 -34.78 -21.04 8.47
N ARG A 25 -35.73 -20.30 9.07
CA ARG A 25 -35.96 -18.89 8.76
C ARG A 25 -34.74 -18.03 9.09
N ILE A 26 -34.11 -18.24 10.24
CA ILE A 26 -32.88 -17.54 10.63
C ILE A 26 -31.75 -17.83 9.64
N VAL A 27 -31.55 -19.11 9.26
CA VAL A 27 -30.54 -19.51 8.27
C VAL A 27 -30.80 -18.84 6.92
N ALA A 28 -32.03 -18.84 6.44
CA ALA A 28 -32.38 -18.20 5.17
C ALA A 28 -32.06 -16.68 5.17
N ILE A 29 -32.37 -15.99 6.27
CA ILE A 29 -32.04 -14.56 6.42
C ILE A 29 -30.52 -14.34 6.44
N LEU A 30 -29.77 -15.21 7.14
CA LEU A 30 -28.31 -15.12 7.18
C LEU A 30 -27.68 -15.40 5.81
N ASP A 31 -28.18 -16.39 5.08
CA ASP A 31 -27.71 -16.73 3.74
C ASP A 31 -27.93 -15.56 2.76
N GLU A 32 -29.11 -14.94 2.80
CA GLU A 32 -29.41 -13.73 2.03
C GLU A 32 -28.46 -12.57 2.39
N ALA A 33 -28.23 -12.34 3.70
CA ALA A 33 -27.33 -11.29 4.16
C ALA A 33 -25.88 -11.54 3.72
N PHE A 34 -25.39 -12.77 3.83
CA PHE A 34 -24.04 -13.13 3.39
C PHE A 34 -23.87 -13.04 1.87
N ALA A 35 -24.89 -13.40 1.08
CA ALA A 35 -24.90 -13.21 -0.37
C ALA A 35 -24.85 -11.72 -0.75
N GLY A 36 -25.59 -10.88 -0.02
CA GLY A 36 -25.53 -9.42 -0.16
C GLY A 36 -24.15 -8.85 0.15
N ILE A 37 -23.53 -9.27 1.26
CA ILE A 37 -22.16 -8.86 1.64
C ILE A 37 -21.13 -9.30 0.59
N ALA A 38 -21.24 -10.53 0.08
CA ALA A 38 -20.33 -11.04 -0.95
C ALA A 38 -20.42 -10.20 -2.23
N THR A 39 -21.65 -9.87 -2.66
CA THR A 39 -21.89 -9.02 -3.83
C THR A 39 -21.33 -7.61 -3.63
N ALA A 40 -21.57 -6.99 -2.47
CA ALA A 40 -21.05 -5.66 -2.16
C ALA A 40 -19.51 -5.63 -2.13
N ARG A 41 -18.87 -6.67 -1.58
CA ARG A 41 -17.41 -6.81 -1.57
C ARG A 41 -16.85 -6.95 -2.99
N ALA A 42 -17.48 -7.77 -3.84
CA ALA A 42 -17.07 -7.93 -5.23
C ALA A 42 -17.19 -6.61 -6.01
N ALA A 43 -18.30 -5.89 -5.85
CA ALA A 43 -18.49 -4.58 -6.47
C ALA A 43 -17.47 -3.54 -5.99
N ALA A 44 -17.18 -3.50 -4.68
CA ALA A 44 -16.18 -2.59 -4.12
C ALA A 44 -14.77 -2.90 -4.65
N GLU A 45 -14.41 -4.18 -4.73
CA GLU A 45 -13.12 -4.61 -5.29
C GLU A 45 -13.01 -4.26 -6.78
N GLN A 46 -14.07 -4.48 -7.57
CA GLN A 46 -14.09 -4.08 -8.97
C GLN A 46 -13.97 -2.57 -9.14
N ASN A 47 -14.68 -1.78 -8.34
CA ASN A 47 -14.57 -0.31 -8.36
C ASN A 47 -13.14 0.14 -8.03
N ARG A 48 -12.48 -0.51 -7.06
CA ARG A 48 -11.08 -0.24 -6.72
C ARG A 48 -10.14 -0.55 -7.88
N GLN A 49 -10.37 -1.66 -8.59
CA GLN A 49 -9.59 -2.04 -9.77
C GLN A 49 -9.79 -1.05 -10.93
N ASN A 50 -11.04 -0.65 -11.20
CA ASN A 50 -11.37 0.33 -12.22
C ASN A 50 -10.72 1.69 -11.92
N ALA A 51 -10.83 2.17 -10.67
CA ALA A 51 -10.19 3.41 -10.24
C ALA A 51 -8.67 3.36 -10.40
N ARG A 52 -8.04 2.23 -10.05
CA ARG A 52 -6.61 2.03 -10.26
C ARG A 52 -6.25 2.07 -11.74
N ALA A 53 -6.99 1.39 -12.60
CA ALA A 53 -6.71 1.36 -14.04
C ALA A 53 -6.83 2.75 -14.68
N LEU A 54 -7.86 3.52 -14.31
CA LEU A 54 -8.01 4.91 -14.76
C LEU A 54 -6.85 5.79 -14.30
N PHE A 55 -6.44 5.65 -13.03
CA PHE A 55 -5.32 6.40 -12.48
C PHE A 55 -4.00 6.09 -13.19
N GLU A 56 -3.68 4.80 -13.40
CA GLU A 56 -2.47 4.37 -14.10
C GLU A 56 -2.46 4.84 -15.56
N SER A 57 -3.61 4.76 -16.25
CA SER A 57 -3.76 5.27 -17.62
C SER A 57 -3.52 6.79 -17.67
N HIS A 58 -4.04 7.54 -16.70
CA HIS A 58 -3.81 8.98 -16.60
C HIS A 58 -2.33 9.31 -16.34
N LEU A 59 -1.67 8.64 -15.39
CA LEU A 59 -0.24 8.80 -15.16
C LEU A 59 0.58 8.48 -16.40
N GLN A 60 0.25 7.38 -17.09
CA GLN A 60 0.93 7.02 -18.33
C GLN A 60 0.75 8.10 -19.40
N SER A 61 -0.43 8.69 -19.53
CA SER A 61 -0.65 9.83 -20.44
C SER A 61 0.23 11.03 -20.06
N VAL A 62 0.23 11.44 -18.80
CA VAL A 62 1.04 12.56 -18.30
C VAL A 62 2.53 12.36 -18.57
N PHE A 63 3.07 11.16 -18.30
CA PHE A 63 4.49 10.87 -18.48
C PHE A 63 4.87 10.45 -19.91
N SER A 64 3.90 10.15 -20.78
CA SER A 64 4.14 9.85 -22.21
C SER A 64 4.03 11.08 -23.10
N GLN A 65 3.41 12.17 -22.62
CA GLN A 65 3.38 13.44 -23.33
C GLN A 65 4.80 14.04 -23.39
N ARG A 66 5.28 14.27 -24.62
CA ARG A 66 6.61 14.80 -24.92
C ARG A 66 6.46 16.10 -25.70
N GLY A 67 6.01 17.16 -25.02
CA GLY A 67 5.83 18.49 -25.60
C GLY A 67 7.12 19.32 -25.63
N GLU A 68 7.05 20.51 -26.22
CA GLU A 68 8.11 21.53 -26.09
C GLU A 68 8.32 21.88 -24.60
N GLY A 69 9.58 22.10 -24.22
CA GLY A 69 9.96 22.40 -22.83
C GLY A 69 10.26 21.19 -21.94
N TRP A 70 10.13 19.96 -22.45
CA TRP A 70 10.52 18.75 -21.71
C TRP A 70 12.02 18.43 -21.91
N LEU A 71 12.78 18.42 -20.82
CA LEU A 71 14.20 18.07 -20.78
C LEU A 71 14.37 16.58 -20.45
N GLU A 72 15.28 15.89 -21.15
CA GLU A 72 15.69 14.55 -20.72
C GLU A 72 16.50 14.62 -19.44
N THR A 73 16.08 13.88 -18.42
CA THR A 73 16.75 13.76 -17.13
C THR A 73 16.73 12.31 -16.67
N THR A 74 17.52 11.98 -15.65
CA THR A 74 17.40 10.70 -14.97
C THR A 74 16.64 10.83 -13.65
N VAL A 75 16.11 9.73 -13.12
CA VAL A 75 15.55 9.70 -11.76
C VAL A 75 16.60 10.14 -10.73
N GLY A 76 17.87 9.73 -10.91
CA GLY A 76 18.97 10.13 -10.03
C GLY A 76 19.24 11.63 -10.03
N ASP A 77 18.97 12.33 -11.13
CA ASP A 77 19.09 13.79 -11.22
C ASP A 77 17.93 14.52 -10.56
N GLN A 78 16.76 13.88 -10.46
CA GLN A 78 15.52 14.47 -9.91
C GLN A 78 15.24 14.10 -8.46
N LEU A 79 15.84 13.03 -7.94
CA LEU A 79 15.72 12.62 -6.55
C LEU A 79 16.89 11.73 -6.11
N THR A 80 17.11 11.62 -4.81
CA THR A 80 18.08 10.70 -4.22
C THR A 80 17.36 9.65 -3.39
N LEU A 81 17.50 8.39 -3.78
CA LEU A 81 17.03 7.25 -2.98
C LEU A 81 18.14 6.79 -2.02
N GLN A 82 17.75 6.51 -0.77
CA GLN A 82 18.63 5.93 0.24
C GLN A 82 18.00 4.65 0.80
N ARG A 83 18.83 3.65 1.11
CA ARG A 83 18.39 2.49 1.90
C ARG A 83 17.87 2.95 3.25
N GLY A 84 16.80 2.30 3.72
CA GLY A 84 16.35 2.42 5.10
C GLY A 84 17.34 1.82 6.11
N PHE A 85 16.94 1.86 7.37
CA PHE A 85 17.75 1.49 8.52
C PHE A 85 17.26 0.17 9.12
N ASP A 86 18.21 -0.67 9.55
CA ASP A 86 17.92 -1.90 10.27
C ASP A 86 17.41 -1.57 11.68
N ILE A 87 16.31 -2.20 12.08
CA ILE A 87 15.77 -2.15 13.44
C ILE A 87 15.06 -3.48 13.74
N THR A 88 15.47 -4.18 14.80
CA THR A 88 14.79 -5.40 15.24
C THR A 88 13.54 -5.08 16.05
N LYS A 89 12.70 -6.08 16.32
CA LYS A 89 11.53 -5.87 17.19
C LYS A 89 11.92 -5.47 18.62
N ASP A 90 12.98 -6.07 19.14
CA ASP A 90 13.43 -5.81 20.51
C ASP A 90 14.05 -4.41 20.69
N GLN A 91 14.45 -3.77 19.58
CA GLN A 91 14.95 -2.39 19.55
C GLN A 91 13.83 -1.35 19.41
N GLN A 92 12.60 -1.77 19.10
CA GLN A 92 11.46 -0.88 18.92
C GLN A 92 10.82 -0.56 20.27
N ASN A 93 11.20 0.58 20.84
CA ASN A 93 10.49 1.17 21.98
C ASN A 93 9.09 1.64 21.58
N ASP A 94 8.17 1.66 22.55
CA ASP A 94 6.81 2.17 22.37
C ASP A 94 6.82 3.65 21.97
N GLY A 95 6.10 3.96 20.89
CA GLY A 95 5.98 5.31 20.37
C GLY A 95 5.02 5.39 19.19
N GLU A 96 4.94 6.56 18.58
CA GLU A 96 3.96 6.86 17.51
C GLU A 96 4.61 6.95 16.11
N VAL A 97 5.93 6.82 16.01
CA VAL A 97 6.64 6.94 14.73
C VAL A 97 6.47 5.65 13.93
N PRO A 98 5.81 5.65 12.76
CA PRO A 98 5.62 4.46 11.96
C PRO A 98 6.94 3.89 11.43
N VAL A 99 7.14 2.59 11.61
CA VAL A 99 8.20 1.82 10.95
C VAL A 99 7.67 1.27 9.63
N VAL A 100 8.24 1.73 8.52
CA VAL A 100 7.72 1.47 7.18
C VAL A 100 8.59 0.46 6.45
N SER A 101 8.02 -0.72 6.23
CA SER A 101 8.65 -1.82 5.49
C SER A 101 8.19 -1.84 4.03
N SER A 102 8.74 -2.75 3.22
CA SER A 102 8.27 -2.95 1.84
C SER A 102 6.79 -3.40 1.74
N GLY A 103 6.23 -3.91 2.85
CA GLY A 103 4.82 -4.26 2.98
C GLY A 103 3.93 -3.13 3.54
N GLY A 104 4.49 -1.96 3.85
CA GLY A 104 3.81 -0.87 4.54
C GLY A 104 4.16 -0.80 6.03
N VAL A 105 3.37 -0.03 6.78
CA VAL A 105 3.51 0.16 8.24
C VAL A 105 3.01 -1.10 8.95
N LYS A 106 3.83 -1.66 9.84
CA LYS A 106 3.47 -2.84 10.65
C LYS A 106 3.74 -2.67 12.15
N SER A 107 4.55 -1.68 12.51
CA SER A 107 4.95 -1.40 13.88
C SER A 107 5.34 0.07 14.01
N PHE A 108 5.60 0.49 15.24
CA PHE A 108 5.93 1.86 15.59
C PHE A 108 7.19 1.89 16.46
N HIS A 109 7.80 3.06 16.53
CA HIS A 109 8.98 3.35 17.34
C HIS A 109 8.84 4.75 17.98
N ASP A 110 9.69 5.07 18.94
CA ASP A 110 9.73 6.39 19.59
C ASP A 110 10.51 7.44 18.76
N THR A 111 11.39 6.98 17.87
CA THR A 111 12.34 7.82 17.14
C THR A 111 12.12 7.75 15.65
N ALA A 112 12.17 8.91 14.98
CA ALA A 112 12.14 9.01 13.52
C ALA A 112 13.52 9.16 12.92
N MET A 113 13.75 8.48 11.79
CA MET A 113 14.99 8.58 11.02
C MET A 113 14.83 9.40 9.73
N ALA A 114 13.59 9.71 9.35
CA ALA A 114 13.26 10.54 8.20
C ALA A 114 12.06 11.45 8.52
N LYS A 115 12.07 12.64 7.91
CA LYS A 115 11.03 13.66 8.09
C LYS A 115 9.92 13.54 7.06
N ALA A 116 8.71 13.87 7.47
CA ALA A 116 7.57 14.03 6.58
C ALA A 116 7.56 15.41 5.88
N PRO A 117 6.80 15.54 4.77
CA PRO A 117 6.22 14.43 4.03
C PRO A 117 7.29 13.61 3.32
N GLY A 118 7.12 12.29 3.29
CA GLY A 118 8.13 11.34 2.80
C GLY A 118 7.59 10.36 1.79
N VAL A 119 8.48 9.82 0.96
CA VAL A 119 8.15 8.78 -0.03
C VAL A 119 9.05 7.58 0.19
N VAL A 120 8.45 6.40 0.30
CA VAL A 120 9.13 5.13 0.53
C VAL A 120 8.71 4.12 -0.54
N ILE A 121 9.64 3.34 -1.07
CA ILE A 121 9.38 2.25 -2.01
C ILE A 121 9.97 0.94 -1.49
N GLY A 122 9.30 -0.18 -1.75
CA GLY A 122 9.80 -1.51 -1.39
C GLY A 122 11.05 -1.92 -2.18
N ARG A 123 11.98 -2.63 -1.52
CA ARG A 123 13.17 -3.27 -2.11
C ARG A 123 12.84 -4.74 -2.48
N LYS A 124 13.52 -5.31 -3.49
CA LYS A 124 13.58 -6.73 -3.92
C LYS A 124 12.37 -7.63 -3.53
N GLY A 125 11.60 -8.08 -4.53
CA GLY A 125 10.43 -8.97 -4.33
C GLY A 125 9.11 -8.26 -4.00
N THR A 126 9.18 -7.03 -3.48
CA THR A 126 8.02 -6.11 -3.29
C THR A 126 8.17 -4.81 -4.10
N LEU A 127 9.02 -4.84 -5.14
CA LEU A 127 9.22 -3.75 -6.10
C LEU A 127 7.87 -3.35 -6.73
N GLY A 128 7.46 -2.10 -6.53
CA GLY A 128 6.21 -1.55 -7.09
C GLY A 128 5.18 -1.08 -6.08
N LYS A 129 5.41 -1.24 -4.76
CA LYS A 129 4.62 -0.53 -3.74
C LYS A 129 5.38 0.70 -3.27
N SER A 130 4.78 1.86 -3.49
CA SER A 130 5.17 3.16 -2.96
C SER A 130 4.24 3.52 -1.80
N PHE A 131 4.78 4.24 -0.83
CA PHE A 131 4.05 4.76 0.32
C PHE A 131 4.35 6.25 0.46
N TYR A 132 3.29 7.05 0.58
CA TYR A 132 3.39 8.47 0.93
C TYR A 132 3.09 8.62 2.42
N LEU A 133 3.99 9.28 3.14
CA LEU A 133 3.88 9.43 4.59
C LEU A 133 3.70 10.90 4.94
N GLU A 134 2.67 11.18 5.71
CA GLU A 134 2.33 12.53 6.19
C GLU A 134 2.92 12.84 7.56
N SER A 135 3.40 11.82 8.27
CA SER A 135 4.12 11.91 9.55
C SER A 135 5.57 11.43 9.42
N ASP A 136 6.43 11.96 10.30
CA ASP A 136 7.82 11.51 10.45
C ASP A 136 7.87 10.00 10.67
N PHE A 137 8.91 9.32 10.18
CA PHE A 137 8.90 7.87 10.05
C PHE A 137 10.28 7.23 10.16
N TRP A 138 10.28 5.91 10.35
CA TRP A 138 11.47 5.07 10.25
C TRP A 138 11.40 4.20 8.98
N PRO A 139 12.17 4.50 7.91
CA PRO A 139 12.24 3.62 6.75
C PRO A 139 13.02 2.36 7.12
N HIS A 140 12.40 1.19 7.04
CA HIS A 140 13.05 -0.08 7.32
C HIS A 140 14.06 -0.41 6.22
N ASP A 141 15.06 -1.20 6.56
CA ASP A 141 16.11 -1.71 5.69
C ASP A 141 15.63 -2.37 4.37
N THR A 142 14.38 -2.86 4.37
CA THR A 142 13.71 -3.50 3.23
C THR A 142 13.14 -2.48 2.25
N THR A 143 13.42 -1.19 2.45
CA THR A 143 12.91 -0.09 1.64
C THR A 143 14.02 0.80 1.09
N LEU A 144 13.66 1.57 0.07
CA LEU A 144 14.37 2.77 -0.34
C LEU A 144 13.45 3.96 -0.05
N TRP A 145 13.97 5.01 0.57
CA TRP A 145 13.23 6.24 0.81
C TRP A 145 13.86 7.40 0.06
N VAL A 146 13.07 8.41 -0.29
CA VAL A 146 13.56 9.62 -0.95
C VAL A 146 14.22 10.52 0.09
N LYS A 147 15.55 10.55 0.08
CA LYS A 147 16.38 11.39 0.95
C LYS A 147 16.35 12.85 0.53
N ASP A 148 16.43 13.08 -0.78
CA ASP A 148 16.43 14.40 -1.38
C ASP A 148 15.47 14.41 -2.57
N PHE A 149 14.54 15.37 -2.57
CA PHE A 149 13.58 15.59 -3.64
C PHE A 149 14.11 16.56 -4.71
N LYS A 150 15.29 17.17 -4.49
CA LYS A 150 15.96 18.11 -5.41
C LYS A 150 15.04 19.24 -5.92
N GLY A 151 14.20 19.74 -5.02
CA GLY A 151 13.24 20.82 -5.30
C GLY A 151 11.90 20.36 -5.89
N ASN A 152 11.70 19.05 -6.09
CA ASN A 152 10.43 18.52 -6.57
C ASN A 152 9.38 18.43 -5.45
N GLU A 153 8.12 18.57 -5.85
CA GLU A 153 6.98 18.35 -4.96
C GLU A 153 6.89 16.85 -4.60
N ARG A 154 6.59 16.56 -3.34
CA ARG A 154 6.71 15.21 -2.77
C ARG A 154 5.62 14.28 -3.27
N ARG A 155 4.37 14.76 -3.44
CA ARG A 155 3.28 13.98 -4.05
C ARG A 155 3.56 13.70 -5.52
N PHE A 156 4.12 14.66 -6.26
CA PHE A 156 4.58 14.43 -7.63
C PHE A 156 5.62 13.30 -7.69
N VAL A 157 6.64 13.34 -6.83
CA VAL A 157 7.65 12.26 -6.77
C VAL A 157 7.03 10.92 -6.38
N TYR A 158 6.07 10.91 -5.46
CA TYR A 158 5.31 9.72 -5.12
C TYR A 158 4.58 9.15 -6.33
N TYR A 159 3.84 9.97 -7.07
CA TYR A 159 3.10 9.52 -8.25
C TYR A 159 4.01 9.08 -9.39
N LEU A 160 5.12 9.79 -9.61
CA LEU A 160 6.17 9.37 -10.54
C LEU A 160 6.65 7.96 -10.18
N LEU A 161 7.15 7.76 -8.95
CA LEU A 161 7.67 6.46 -8.52
C LEU A 161 6.60 5.35 -8.49
N SER A 162 5.32 5.71 -8.31
CA SER A 162 4.19 4.79 -8.36
C SER A 162 3.87 4.33 -9.80
N GLY A 163 3.93 5.25 -10.76
CA GLY A 163 3.67 4.97 -12.19
C GLY A 163 4.86 4.39 -12.94
N LEU A 164 6.08 4.47 -12.39
CA LEU A 164 7.23 3.76 -12.95
C LEU A 164 7.02 2.25 -12.81
N ASN A 165 7.12 1.51 -13.90
CA ASN A 165 7.13 0.05 -13.85
C ASN A 165 8.47 -0.44 -13.25
N LEU A 166 8.57 -0.38 -11.92
CA LEU A 166 9.79 -0.70 -11.16
C LEU A 166 10.26 -2.15 -11.37
N LYS A 167 9.40 -3.04 -11.87
CA LYS A 167 9.77 -4.42 -12.23
C LYS A 167 10.74 -4.47 -13.42
N LYS A 168 10.68 -3.50 -14.34
CA LYS A 168 11.66 -3.37 -15.44
C LYS A 168 13.01 -2.83 -14.98
N LEU A 169 13.11 -2.38 -13.73
CA LEU A 169 14.34 -1.86 -13.12
C LEU A 169 15.15 -2.96 -12.42
N ASP A 170 14.65 -4.19 -12.42
CA ASP A 170 15.31 -5.39 -11.90
C ASP A 170 16.30 -6.00 -12.90
N THR A 171 16.95 -5.17 -13.73
CA THR A 171 18.13 -5.59 -14.51
C THR A 171 19.37 -5.48 -13.61
N GLY A 172 19.44 -6.34 -12.60
CA GLY A 172 20.73 -6.87 -12.10
C GLY A 172 21.63 -5.98 -11.24
N THR A 173 21.16 -4.97 -10.52
CA THR A 173 22.02 -4.20 -9.58
C THR A 173 21.38 -3.94 -8.22
N ALA A 174 21.22 -5.03 -7.45
CA ALA A 174 21.19 -4.94 -5.99
C ALA A 174 22.61 -4.63 -5.48
N ASN A 175 23.07 -3.38 -5.65
CA ASN A 175 24.41 -2.92 -5.22
C ASN A 175 24.27 -1.49 -4.65
N PRO A 176 25.12 -1.01 -3.71
CA PRO A 176 25.07 0.31 -3.05
C PRO A 176 25.22 1.55 -3.96
N ALA A 177 24.99 1.39 -5.27
CA ALA A 177 25.16 2.37 -6.33
C ALA A 177 23.83 2.84 -6.95
N LEU A 178 22.69 2.64 -6.29
CA LEU A 178 21.43 3.32 -6.65
C LEU A 178 21.55 4.86 -6.57
N ASN A 179 22.65 5.36 -6.01
CA ASN A 179 23.04 6.76 -5.93
C ASN A 179 23.97 7.23 -7.08
N ARG A 180 24.17 6.46 -8.16
CA ARG A 180 25.09 6.91 -9.23
C ARG A 180 24.59 6.84 -10.66
N ASN A 181 23.68 5.93 -11.02
CA ASN A 181 23.19 5.81 -12.39
C ASN A 181 21.87 5.04 -12.43
N LEU A 182 20.79 5.59 -11.83
CA LEU A 182 19.45 5.16 -12.26
C LEU A 182 19.23 5.75 -13.65
N GLY A 183 19.88 5.16 -14.67
CA GLY A 183 19.92 5.62 -16.06
C GLY A 183 18.59 5.47 -16.79
N ILE A 184 17.48 5.51 -16.04
CA ILE A 184 16.15 5.56 -16.61
C ILE A 184 15.94 7.00 -17.03
N ARG A 185 16.06 7.21 -18.34
CA ARG A 185 15.78 8.48 -18.98
C ARG A 185 14.27 8.67 -18.96
N PHE A 186 13.83 9.68 -18.22
CA PHE A 186 12.49 10.21 -18.36
C PHE A 186 12.61 11.65 -18.83
N LYS A 187 11.67 12.08 -19.65
CA LYS A 187 11.55 13.49 -19.94
C LYS A 187 10.83 14.12 -18.75
N PHE A 188 11.31 15.27 -18.32
CA PHE A 188 10.74 16.09 -17.26
C PHE A 188 10.41 17.46 -17.84
N SER A 189 9.21 17.99 -17.62
CA SER A 189 8.90 19.36 -18.05
C SER A 189 9.84 20.32 -17.31
N GLY A 190 10.63 21.12 -18.03
CA GLY A 190 11.56 22.12 -17.47
C GLY A 190 10.89 23.16 -16.58
N LEU A 191 9.56 23.18 -16.54
CA LEU A 191 8.78 23.69 -15.41
C LEU A 191 9.04 22.79 -14.21
N ARG A 192 10.11 23.09 -13.47
CA ARG A 192 10.16 22.80 -12.03
C ARG A 192 8.76 23.06 -11.50
N CYS A 193 8.21 22.14 -10.72
CA CYS A 193 7.00 22.38 -9.95
C CYS A 193 7.35 23.39 -8.84
N ILE A 194 7.77 24.61 -9.22
CA ILE A 194 7.88 25.77 -8.36
C ILE A 194 6.44 26.14 -8.07
N SER A 195 6.01 25.77 -6.87
CA SER A 195 4.94 26.38 -6.10
C SER A 195 3.81 26.99 -6.94
N SER A 196 2.70 26.28 -7.05
CA SER A 196 1.39 26.95 -7.02
C SER A 196 1.20 27.61 -5.65
N ARG A 197 1.85 28.75 -5.43
CA ARG A 197 1.47 29.72 -4.40
C ARG A 197 1.66 31.12 -4.96
N SER A 198 0.53 31.71 -5.30
CA SER A 198 0.24 33.14 -5.19
C SER A 198 0.53 33.65 -3.78
#